data_AF-A0A7W2FZ07-F1
#
_entry.id   AF-A0A7W2FZ07-F1
#
_cell.length_a   1.000
_cell.length_b   1.000
_cell.length_c   1.000
_cell.angle_alpha   90.00
_cell.angle_beta   90.00
_cell.angle_gamma   90.00
#
_symmetry.space_group_name_H-M   'P 1'
#
loop_
_entity.id
_entity.type
_entity.pdbx_description
1 polymer ?
#
loop_
_entity_poly.entity_id
_entity_poly.type
_entity_poly.pdbx_seq_one_letter_code
_entity_poly.pdbx_strand_id
1 'polypeptide(L)'
;MKRFFLYAVAITALCSACETENEVFATETKEQSNTLHQAKGVKTNDYQTYQSIMNSFVYNKSQTYEKNLLLFEEHVNQQILNYVKQETYSYEKINQEQLLVLKRADATFIEQLAYTKEAKQAIQTILSNRFTSDAMQLIINEDEQNLIATLFALQGNGNDDDLLNGKRRIAFAYGAQYSFTQAVLYAGAIELLAKY
;
A
#
# COMPACT_ATOMS: atom_id res chain seq x y z
N MET A 1 -46.38 -41.52 -29.29
CA MET A 1 -45.12 -40.83 -29.66
C MET A 1 -44.41 -40.39 -28.38
N LYS A 2 -43.16 -40.84 -28.22
CA LYS A 2 -42.14 -40.55 -27.17
C LYS A 2 -42.66 -40.49 -25.71
N ARG A 3 -42.93 -41.63 -25.05
CA ARG A 3 -42.01 -42.52 -24.29
C ARG A 3 -41.28 -41.82 -23.12
N PHE A 4 -41.82 -42.10 -21.93
CA PHE A 4 -41.20 -42.22 -20.60
C PHE A 4 -39.66 -42.33 -20.59
N PHE A 5 -38.99 -41.76 -19.58
CA PHE A 5 -38.50 -42.53 -18.42
C PHE A 5 -37.85 -41.62 -17.36
N LEU A 6 -38.30 -41.84 -16.13
CA LEU A 6 -37.81 -41.35 -14.85
C LEU A 6 -36.35 -41.78 -14.57
N TYR A 7 -35.63 -41.06 -13.72
CA TYR A 7 -35.45 -41.39 -12.28
C TYR A 7 -34.31 -40.59 -11.66
N ALA A 8 -34.51 -40.26 -10.39
CA ALA A 8 -33.56 -39.61 -9.52
C ALA A 8 -32.88 -40.65 -8.60
N VAL A 9 -31.66 -40.30 -8.15
CA VAL A 9 -31.02 -40.64 -6.86
C VAL A 9 -30.35 -42.02 -6.66
N ALA A 10 -29.07 -41.95 -6.23
CA ALA A 10 -28.38 -42.67 -5.12
C ALA A 10 -26.99 -43.20 -5.56
N ILE A 11 -25.88 -42.53 -5.21
CA ILE A 11 -25.01 -42.77 -4.03
C ILE A 11 -24.45 -44.20 -3.93
N THR A 12 -23.11 -44.31 -4.02
CA THR A 12 -22.18 -45.06 -3.12
C THR A 12 -20.75 -44.87 -3.68
N ALA A 13 -19.82 -44.27 -2.92
CA ALA A 13 -18.80 -44.92 -2.08
C ALA A 13 -17.72 -45.65 -2.94
N LEU A 14 -16.39 -45.49 -2.85
CA LEU A 14 -15.46 -45.19 -1.77
C LEU A 14 -14.05 -44.88 -2.34
N CYS A 15 -13.29 -44.09 -1.58
CA CYS A 15 -11.84 -44.07 -1.32
C CYS A 15 -10.82 -44.72 -2.27
N SER A 16 -9.85 -43.93 -2.75
CA SER A 16 -8.38 -44.11 -2.63
C SER A 16 -7.69 -43.03 -3.48
N ALA A 17 -6.76 -42.18 -3.05
CA ALA A 17 -5.87 -42.19 -1.91
C ALA A 17 -5.69 -40.76 -1.37
N CYS A 18 -5.66 -40.67 -0.04
CA CYS A 18 -4.95 -39.66 0.71
C CYS A 18 -3.50 -40.14 0.76
N GLU A 19 -2.55 -39.42 0.17
CA GLU A 19 -1.18 -39.41 0.67
C GLU A 19 -0.69 -37.96 0.74
N THR A 20 -0.07 -37.71 1.88
CA THR A 20 0.25 -36.46 2.54
C THR A 20 1.67 -36.01 2.21
N GLU A 21 1.88 -34.72 2.42
CA GLU A 21 3.10 -34.09 2.95
C GLU A 21 4.28 -33.74 2.03
N ASN A 22 4.50 -32.42 2.02
CA ASN A 22 5.76 -31.71 2.22
C ASN A 22 6.75 -31.51 1.06
N GLU A 23 6.95 -30.21 0.84
CA GLU A 23 8.21 -29.53 0.53
C GLU A 23 8.98 -29.99 -0.70
N VAL A 24 8.96 -29.16 -1.76
CA VAL A 24 10.20 -28.56 -2.28
C VAL A 24 9.88 -27.15 -2.81
N PHE A 25 10.53 -26.17 -2.18
CA PHE A 25 10.70 -24.81 -2.65
C PHE A 25 11.38 -24.76 -4.04
N ALA A 26 11.10 -23.67 -4.75
CA ALA A 26 11.85 -23.15 -5.90
C ALA A 26 11.57 -23.81 -7.26
N THR A 27 10.73 -23.12 -8.05
CA THR A 27 11.09 -22.86 -9.46
C THR A 27 10.47 -21.55 -9.94
N GLU A 28 11.37 -20.59 -10.18
CA GLU A 28 11.38 -19.63 -11.29
C GLU A 28 10.33 -18.51 -11.35
N THR A 29 10.80 -17.37 -10.85
CA THR A 29 10.45 -15.99 -11.21
C THR A 29 10.29 -15.83 -12.73
N LYS A 30 9.05 -15.68 -13.21
CA LYS A 30 8.75 -14.99 -14.47
C LYS A 30 7.56 -14.08 -14.26
N GLU A 31 7.83 -12.80 -14.47
CA GLU A 31 6.92 -11.66 -14.65
C GLU A 31 5.43 -12.05 -14.74
N GLN A 32 4.73 -12.02 -13.61
CA GLN A 32 3.27 -12.03 -13.62
C GLN A 32 2.76 -10.60 -13.71
N SER A 33 2.40 -10.25 -14.95
CA SER A 33 1.41 -9.25 -15.34
C SER A 33 0.41 -8.89 -14.23
N ASN A 34 0.24 -7.58 -14.02
CA ASN A 34 -0.71 -6.86 -13.16
C ASN A 34 -2.20 -7.19 -13.43
N THR A 35 -2.57 -8.47 -13.39
CA THR A 35 -3.93 -8.97 -13.53
C THR A 35 -4.36 -9.66 -12.23
N LEU A 36 -4.18 -8.99 -11.10
CA LEU A 36 -4.94 -9.30 -9.87
C LEU A 36 -6.11 -8.32 -9.76
N HIS A 37 -6.94 -8.27 -10.80
CA HIS A 37 -8.22 -7.60 -10.73
C HIS A 37 -9.17 -8.40 -9.84
N GLN A 38 -9.60 -7.78 -8.75
CA GLN A 38 -10.96 -7.90 -8.21
C GLN A 38 -11.44 -9.33 -7.88
N ALA A 39 -10.74 -10.03 -6.99
CA ALA A 39 -11.41 -11.04 -6.18
C ALA A 39 -12.21 -10.31 -5.08
N LYS A 40 -13.52 -10.19 -5.31
CA LYS A 40 -14.53 -9.66 -4.39
C LYS A 40 -14.39 -10.35 -3.02
N GLY A 41 -13.85 -9.66 -2.02
CA GLY A 41 -13.86 -10.12 -0.62
C GLY A 41 -12.52 -10.12 0.14
N VAL A 42 -11.38 -9.83 -0.51
CA VAL A 42 -10.14 -9.56 0.23
C VAL A 42 -10.19 -8.12 0.73
N LYS A 43 -10.07 -7.89 2.05
CA LYS A 43 -9.82 -6.55 2.59
C LYS A 43 -8.48 -6.07 2.00
N THR A 44 -8.53 -5.17 1.03
CA THR A 44 -7.35 -4.51 0.48
C THR A 44 -6.63 -3.79 1.62
N ASN A 45 -5.36 -4.09 1.88
CA ASN A 45 -4.59 -3.35 2.88
C ASN A 45 -4.16 -1.98 2.33
N ASP A 46 -3.84 -1.05 3.22
CA ASP A 46 -3.47 0.34 2.88
C ASP A 46 -2.36 0.42 1.82
N TYR A 47 -1.37 -0.47 1.88
CA TYR A 47 -0.33 -0.58 0.86
C TYR A 47 -0.88 -0.92 -0.54
N GLN A 48 -1.76 -1.92 -0.65
CA GLN A 48 -2.37 -2.32 -1.92
C GLN A 48 -3.26 -1.19 -2.49
N THR A 49 -3.96 -0.47 -1.63
CA THR A 49 -4.74 0.71 -2.01
C THR A 49 -3.81 1.81 -2.55
N TYR A 50 -2.75 2.13 -1.82
CA TYR A 50 -1.73 3.09 -2.25
C TYR A 50 -1.16 2.72 -3.63
N GLN A 51 -0.72 1.48 -3.81
CA GLN A 51 -0.19 0.98 -5.09
C GLN A 51 -1.21 1.09 -6.23
N SER A 52 -2.47 0.76 -5.98
CA SER A 52 -3.54 0.85 -6.99
C SER A 52 -3.76 2.29 -7.44
N ILE A 53 -3.74 3.25 -6.52
CA ILE A 53 -3.87 4.67 -6.83
C ILE A 53 -2.64 5.18 -7.61
N MET A 54 -1.43 4.82 -7.18
CA MET A 54 -0.18 5.21 -7.85
C MET A 54 -0.07 4.65 -9.27
N ASN A 55 -0.45 3.38 -9.47
CA ASN A 55 -0.35 2.71 -10.76
C ASN A 55 -1.39 3.17 -11.77
N SER A 56 -2.52 3.70 -11.30
CA SER A 56 -3.57 4.25 -12.18
C SER A 56 -3.33 5.70 -12.58
N PHE A 57 -2.40 6.40 -11.95
CA PHE A 57 -2.04 7.77 -12.32
C PHE A 57 -1.08 7.82 -13.50
N VAL A 58 -1.41 8.62 -14.52
CA VAL A 58 -0.58 8.81 -15.71
C VAL A 58 0.18 10.13 -15.63
N TYR A 59 1.50 10.05 -15.48
CA TYR A 59 2.37 11.23 -15.49
C TYR A 59 2.48 11.83 -16.89
N ASN A 60 2.16 13.11 -17.02
CA ASN A 60 2.25 13.84 -18.28
C ASN A 60 3.60 14.55 -18.41
N LYS A 61 4.51 13.96 -19.19
CA LYS A 61 5.86 14.49 -19.47
C LYS A 61 5.89 15.84 -20.18
N SER A 62 4.77 16.29 -20.76
CA SER A 62 4.67 17.63 -21.38
C SER A 62 4.33 18.74 -20.40
N GLN A 63 3.99 18.41 -19.16
CA GLN A 63 3.56 19.34 -18.12
C GLN A 63 4.64 19.47 -17.04
N THR A 64 4.64 20.57 -16.29
CA THR A 64 5.56 20.74 -15.16
C THR A 64 5.24 19.77 -14.03
N TYR A 65 6.17 19.61 -13.09
CA TYR A 65 5.92 18.82 -11.88
C TYR A 65 4.73 19.37 -11.08
N GLU A 66 4.61 20.68 -10.93
CA GLU A 66 3.51 21.33 -10.21
C GLU A 66 2.16 21.03 -10.86
N LYS A 67 2.11 21.01 -12.21
CA LYS A 67 0.88 20.67 -12.91
C LYS A 67 0.52 19.19 -12.78
N ASN A 68 1.52 18.31 -12.84
CA ASN A 68 1.32 16.89 -12.55
C ASN A 68 0.88 16.64 -11.10
N LEU A 69 1.37 17.43 -10.14
CA LEU A 69 0.90 17.36 -8.75
C LEU A 69 -0.58 17.72 -8.61
N LEU A 70 -1.05 18.78 -9.28
CA LEU A 70 -2.48 19.14 -9.24
C LEU A 70 -3.36 18.04 -9.83
N LEU A 71 -2.92 17.43 -10.95
CA LEU A 71 -3.63 16.29 -11.56
C LEU A 71 -3.61 15.07 -10.64
N PHE A 72 -2.50 14.83 -9.96
CA PHE A 72 -2.37 13.74 -9.00
C PHE A 72 -3.26 13.95 -7.78
N GLU A 73 -3.32 15.17 -7.25
CA GLU A 73 -4.22 15.53 -6.14
C GLU A 73 -5.68 15.25 -6.49
N GLU A 74 -6.12 15.70 -7.68
CA GLU A 74 -7.47 15.40 -8.18
C GLU A 74 -7.70 13.89 -8.32
N HIS A 75 -6.74 13.17 -8.89
CA HIS A 75 -6.81 11.71 -9.05
C HIS A 75 -6.96 10.99 -7.71
N VAL A 76 -6.14 11.31 -6.71
CA VAL A 76 -6.21 10.67 -5.38
C VAL A 76 -7.57 10.93 -4.73
N ASN A 77 -8.03 12.18 -4.73
CA ASN A 77 -9.32 12.55 -4.13
C ASN A 77 -10.51 11.85 -4.81
N GLN A 78 -10.43 11.58 -6.12
CA GLN A 78 -11.45 10.80 -6.83
C GLN A 78 -11.35 9.30 -6.52
N GLN A 79 -10.13 8.75 -6.48
CA GLN A 79 -9.91 7.32 -6.31
C GLN A 79 -10.18 6.86 -4.88
N ILE A 80 -9.90 7.67 -3.86
CA ILE A 80 -9.99 7.23 -2.47
C ILE A 80 -11.41 6.82 -2.07
N LEU A 81 -12.43 7.39 -2.72
CA LEU A 81 -13.85 7.05 -2.52
C LEU A 81 -14.18 5.61 -2.87
N ASN A 82 -13.36 4.99 -3.72
CA ASN A 82 -13.53 3.58 -4.08
C ASN A 82 -13.04 2.63 -2.99
N TYR A 83 -12.22 3.12 -2.04
CA TYR A 83 -11.53 2.30 -1.05
C TYR A 83 -11.95 2.63 0.39
N VAL A 84 -12.20 3.90 0.72
CA VAL A 84 -12.51 4.35 2.09
C VAL A 84 -13.98 4.72 2.20
N LYS A 85 -14.80 3.77 2.64
CA LYS A 85 -16.28 3.92 2.72
C LYS A 85 -16.78 4.86 3.84
N GLN A 86 -15.90 5.29 4.76
CA GLN A 86 -16.28 6.00 5.98
C GLN A 86 -15.57 7.35 6.17
N GLU A 87 -14.71 7.78 5.23
CA GLU A 87 -14.19 9.15 5.28
C GLU A 87 -15.32 10.12 4.92
N THR A 88 -15.54 11.12 5.78
CA THR A 88 -16.47 12.20 5.48
C THR A 88 -15.86 12.97 4.32
N TYR A 89 -16.46 12.89 3.13
CA TYR A 89 -15.88 13.44 1.90
C TYR A 89 -15.50 14.91 2.07
N SER A 90 -14.20 15.17 2.21
CA SER A 90 -13.61 16.50 2.20
C SER A 90 -12.44 16.43 1.23
N TYR A 91 -12.47 17.30 0.22
CA TYR A 91 -11.36 17.38 -0.72
C TYR A 91 -10.09 17.80 0.01
N GLU A 92 -9.06 16.97 -0.08
CA GLU A 92 -7.79 17.16 0.58
C GLU A 92 -6.73 17.71 -0.38
N LYS A 93 -6.00 18.73 0.08
CA LYS A 93 -4.99 19.42 -0.70
C LYS A 93 -3.60 19.16 -0.18
N ILE A 94 -2.63 19.12 -1.09
CA ILE A 94 -1.21 19.13 -0.75
C ILE A 94 -0.84 20.55 -0.31
N ASN A 95 -0.41 20.69 0.94
CA ASN A 95 0.24 21.92 1.38
C ASN A 95 1.65 21.99 0.77
N GLN A 96 1.90 22.99 -0.06
CA GLN A 96 3.17 23.13 -0.78
C GLN A 96 4.35 23.43 0.14
N GLU A 97 4.16 24.23 1.19
CA GLU A 97 5.22 24.54 2.16
C GLU A 97 5.64 23.28 2.91
N GLN A 98 4.66 22.49 3.33
CA GLN A 98 4.91 21.20 3.97
C GLN A 98 5.58 20.21 3.02
N LEU A 99 5.16 20.16 1.76
CA LEU A 99 5.79 19.30 0.77
C LEU A 99 7.27 19.68 0.58
N LEU A 100 7.62 20.97 0.59
CA LEU A 100 9.02 21.43 0.52
C LEU A 100 9.85 20.95 1.71
N VAL A 101 9.26 20.92 2.92
CA VAL A 101 9.90 20.34 4.11
C VAL A 101 10.14 18.84 3.90
N LEU A 102 9.11 18.09 3.48
CA LEU A 102 9.18 16.64 3.29
C LEU A 102 10.15 16.22 2.19
N LYS A 103 10.33 17.02 1.13
CA LYS A 103 11.35 16.79 0.09
C LYS A 103 12.78 16.77 0.62
N ARG A 104 13.01 17.39 1.78
CA ARG A 104 14.31 17.52 2.45
C ARG A 104 14.39 16.73 3.76
N ALA A 105 13.30 16.10 4.18
CA ALA A 105 13.23 15.40 5.44
C ALA A 105 14.17 14.17 5.46
N ASP A 106 14.75 13.93 6.62
CA ASP A 106 15.55 12.74 6.92
C ASP A 106 14.94 12.00 8.13
N ALA A 107 15.61 10.94 8.59
CA ALA A 107 15.12 10.12 9.70
C ALA A 107 14.90 10.91 11.01
N THR A 108 15.56 12.06 11.22
CA THR A 108 15.36 12.89 12.41
C THR A 108 14.01 13.58 12.43
N PHE A 109 13.37 13.75 11.26
CA PHE A 109 12.03 14.31 11.15
C PHE A 109 10.98 13.46 11.88
N ILE A 110 11.21 12.15 12.03
CA ILE A 110 10.31 11.22 12.73
C ILE A 110 10.05 11.63 14.19
N GLU A 111 11.04 12.27 14.83
CA GLU A 111 10.90 12.73 16.22
C GLU A 111 9.79 13.79 16.38
N GLN A 112 9.49 14.53 15.32
CA GLN A 112 8.50 15.61 15.30
C GLN A 112 7.07 15.10 15.10
N LEU A 113 6.89 13.82 14.73
CA LEU A 113 5.59 13.23 14.45
C LEU A 113 4.83 12.91 15.75
N ALA A 114 3.51 12.95 15.70
CA ALA A 114 2.60 12.66 16.81
C ALA A 114 2.30 11.16 16.95
N TYR A 115 3.35 10.35 16.99
CA TYR A 115 3.29 8.90 17.19
C TYR A 115 3.83 8.49 18.56
N THR A 116 3.46 7.29 19.01
CA THR A 116 4.06 6.64 20.18
C THR A 116 5.56 6.44 19.99
N LYS A 117 6.27 6.27 21.10
CA LYS A 117 7.72 6.04 21.08
C LYS A 117 8.05 4.76 20.29
N GLU A 118 7.26 3.72 20.50
CA GLU A 118 7.40 2.41 19.86
C GLU A 118 7.19 2.52 18.35
N ALA A 119 6.16 3.26 17.90
CA ALA A 119 5.93 3.52 16.49
C ALA A 119 7.07 4.33 15.86
N LYS A 120 7.57 5.40 16.51
CA LYS A 120 8.72 6.18 16.01
C LYS A 120 9.97 5.31 15.84
N GLN A 121 10.25 4.45 16.82
CA GLN A 121 11.37 3.49 16.76
C GLN A 121 11.21 2.48 15.62
N ALA A 122 9.99 1.98 15.39
CA ALA A 122 9.68 1.12 14.26
C ALA A 122 9.92 1.84 12.92
N ILE A 123 9.45 3.08 12.77
CA ILE A 123 9.69 3.87 11.55
C ILE A 123 11.20 4.06 11.32
N GLN A 124 11.97 4.44 12.34
CA GLN A 124 13.42 4.63 12.23
C GLN A 124 14.17 3.36 11.84
N THR A 125 13.77 2.21 12.38
CA THR A 125 14.37 0.92 12.04
C THR A 125 13.98 0.44 10.64
N ILE A 126 12.76 0.73 10.17
CA ILE A 126 12.35 0.55 8.77
C ILE A 126 13.22 1.41 7.85
N LEU A 127 13.38 2.71 8.15
CA LEU A 127 14.20 3.63 7.37
C LEU A 127 15.67 3.17 7.28
N SER A 128 16.16 2.50 8.32
CA SER A 128 17.53 1.97 8.40
C SER A 128 17.68 0.53 7.88
N ASN A 129 16.61 -0.06 7.31
CA ASN A 129 16.57 -1.45 6.83
C ASN A 129 16.92 -2.51 7.91
N ARG A 130 16.57 -2.25 9.18
CA ARG A 130 16.83 -3.14 10.33
C ARG A 130 15.56 -3.64 11.01
N PHE A 131 14.39 -3.34 10.43
CA PHE A 131 13.11 -3.73 11.01
C PHE A 131 12.91 -5.25 10.96
N THR A 132 12.40 -5.82 12.04
CA THR A 132 12.01 -7.23 12.16
C THR A 132 10.53 -7.32 12.55
N SER A 133 9.85 -8.40 12.15
CA SER A 133 8.44 -8.63 12.47
C SER A 133 8.15 -8.64 13.97
N ASP A 134 9.14 -8.99 14.80
CA ASP A 134 8.99 -9.04 16.25
C ASP A 134 8.80 -7.65 16.87
N ALA A 135 9.36 -6.60 16.23
CA ALA A 135 9.16 -5.22 16.65
C ALA A 135 7.71 -4.74 16.47
N MET A 136 6.94 -5.42 15.62
CA MET A 136 5.53 -5.13 15.37
C MET A 136 4.66 -5.39 16.62
N GLN A 137 5.05 -6.38 17.44
CA GLN A 137 4.30 -6.82 18.62
C GLN A 137 4.32 -5.79 19.76
N LEU A 138 5.24 -4.82 19.71
CA LEU A 138 5.40 -3.77 20.71
C LEU A 138 4.46 -2.57 20.47
N ILE A 139 3.87 -2.46 19.28
CA ILE A 139 2.97 -1.37 18.92
C ILE A 139 1.56 -1.81 19.24
N ILE A 140 0.90 -1.17 20.21
CA ILE A 140 -0.41 -1.60 20.70
C ILE A 140 -1.55 -0.89 19.95
N ASN A 141 -1.28 0.29 19.39
CA ASN A 141 -2.25 1.06 18.62
C ASN A 141 -2.44 0.44 17.22
N GLU A 142 -3.68 0.09 16.86
CA GLU A 142 -4.00 -0.57 15.59
C GLU A 142 -3.72 0.31 14.36
N ASP A 143 -3.96 1.62 14.44
CA ASP A 143 -3.67 2.56 13.36
C ASP A 143 -2.15 2.68 13.12
N GLU A 144 -1.37 2.74 14.20
CA GLU A 144 0.09 2.71 14.12
C GLU A 144 0.60 1.36 13.63
N GLN A 145 -0.04 0.24 13.99
CA GLN A 145 0.31 -1.06 13.42
C GLN A 145 0.09 -1.09 11.91
N ASN A 146 -1.06 -0.61 11.44
CA ASN A 146 -1.39 -0.52 10.01
C ASN A 146 -0.42 0.39 9.26
N LEU A 147 -0.04 1.51 9.86
CA LEU A 147 1.00 2.40 9.34
C LEU A 147 2.33 1.66 9.16
N ILE A 148 2.84 1.01 10.20
CA ILE A 148 4.13 0.31 10.14
C ILE A 148 4.11 -0.83 9.13
N ALA A 149 3.02 -1.61 9.07
CA ALA A 149 2.86 -2.65 8.05
C ALA A 149 2.94 -2.06 6.63
N THR A 150 2.32 -0.90 6.41
CA THR A 150 2.36 -0.20 5.13
C THR A 150 3.76 0.34 4.81
N LEU A 151 4.42 0.97 5.78
CA LEU A 151 5.79 1.50 5.61
C LEU A 151 6.81 0.39 5.34
N PHE A 152 6.65 -0.77 5.97
CA PHE A 152 7.48 -1.94 5.73
C PHE A 152 7.24 -2.53 4.33
N ALA A 153 5.98 -2.63 3.89
CA ALA A 153 5.66 -3.05 2.53
C ALA A 153 6.22 -2.08 1.47
N LEU A 154 6.23 -0.77 1.75
CA LEU A 154 6.84 0.25 0.88
C LEU A 154 8.37 0.14 0.76
N GLN A 155 9.04 -0.55 1.69
CA GLN A 155 10.49 -0.80 1.64
C GLN A 155 10.86 -1.83 0.55
N GLY A 156 10.03 -2.85 0.34
CA GLY A 156 10.35 -3.98 -0.55
C GLY A 156 10.20 -3.72 -2.06
N ASN A 157 9.82 -2.51 -2.48
CA ASN A 157 9.30 -2.26 -3.83
C ASN A 157 10.06 -1.16 -4.62
N GLY A 158 11.37 -0.98 -4.43
CA GLY A 158 12.14 0.04 -5.14
C GLY A 158 13.57 -0.38 -5.52
N ASN A 159 13.93 -0.14 -6.78
CA ASN A 159 15.32 -0.12 -7.26
C ASN A 159 16.05 1.13 -6.74
N ASP A 160 17.24 0.91 -6.17
CA ASP A 160 18.48 1.72 -6.13
C ASP A 160 18.53 3.21 -5.69
N ASP A 161 17.44 3.88 -5.31
CA ASP A 161 17.57 5.17 -4.58
C ASP A 161 16.97 5.11 -3.16
N ASP A 162 17.80 4.65 -2.22
CA ASP A 162 17.50 4.57 -0.79
C ASP A 162 17.03 5.91 -0.20
N LEU A 163 17.49 7.04 -0.74
CA LEU A 163 17.14 8.38 -0.24
C LEU A 163 15.71 8.76 -0.63
N LEU A 164 15.31 8.49 -1.88
CA LEU A 164 13.95 8.77 -2.34
C LEU A 164 12.93 7.86 -1.63
N ASN A 165 13.27 6.59 -1.44
CA ASN A 165 12.46 5.64 -0.68
C ASN A 165 12.33 6.04 0.81
N GLY A 166 13.40 6.58 1.41
CA GLY A 166 13.35 7.15 2.75
C GLY A 166 12.37 8.31 2.86
N LYS A 167 12.48 9.29 1.95
CA LYS A 167 11.59 10.46 1.90
C LYS A 167 10.14 10.09 1.65
N ARG A 168 9.88 9.13 0.77
CA ARG A 168 8.53 8.62 0.50
C ARG A 168 7.89 8.04 1.76
N ARG A 169 8.63 7.25 2.54
CA ARG A 169 8.17 6.67 3.81
C ARG A 169 7.92 7.74 4.87
N ILE A 170 8.81 8.72 4.99
CA ILE A 170 8.62 9.86 5.90
C ILE A 170 7.36 10.67 5.51
N ALA A 171 7.17 10.93 4.21
CA ALA A 171 6.01 11.65 3.70
C ALA A 171 4.70 10.89 3.92
N PHE A 172 4.71 9.56 3.74
CA PHE A 172 3.56 8.70 4.06
C PHE A 172 3.21 8.79 5.56
N ALA A 173 4.22 8.60 6.43
CA ALA A 173 4.03 8.70 7.88
C ALA A 173 3.54 10.09 8.29
N TYR A 174 4.05 11.16 7.69
CA TYR A 174 3.55 12.50 7.98
C TYR A 174 2.05 12.63 7.66
N GLY A 175 1.63 12.20 6.46
CA GLY A 175 0.24 12.32 6.03
C GLY A 175 -0.72 11.45 6.83
N ALA A 176 -0.29 10.24 7.22
CA ALA A 176 -1.10 9.29 7.97
C ALA A 176 -1.51 9.77 9.37
N GLN A 177 -0.87 10.81 9.91
CA GLN A 177 -1.32 11.46 11.15
C GLN A 177 -2.67 12.19 11.00
N TYR A 178 -3.05 12.51 9.76
CA TYR A 178 -4.25 13.28 9.45
C TYR A 178 -5.31 12.41 8.79
N SER A 179 -4.91 11.66 7.76
CA SER A 179 -5.78 10.73 7.03
C SER A 179 -4.96 9.83 6.12
N PHE A 180 -5.57 8.72 5.67
CA PHE A 180 -4.95 7.88 4.64
C PHE A 180 -4.85 8.64 3.30
N THR A 181 -5.82 9.51 2.99
CA THR A 181 -5.77 10.41 1.82
C THR A 181 -4.53 11.29 1.83
N GLN A 182 -4.23 12.00 2.94
CA GLN A 182 -3.00 12.78 3.07
C GLN A 182 -1.74 11.91 2.93
N ALA A 183 -1.75 10.69 3.47
CA ALA A 183 -0.62 9.76 3.34
C ALA A 183 -0.30 9.43 1.86
N VAL A 184 -1.34 9.11 1.08
CA VAL A 184 -1.23 8.84 -0.36
C VAL A 184 -0.77 10.09 -1.11
N LEU A 185 -1.35 11.26 -0.81
CA LEU A 185 -1.01 12.53 -1.45
C LEU A 185 0.48 12.88 -1.27
N TYR A 186 0.99 12.89 -0.04
CA TYR A 186 2.38 13.27 0.22
C TYR A 186 3.38 12.22 -0.26
N ALA A 187 3.13 10.93 -0.03
CA ALA A 187 4.02 9.87 -0.52
C ALA A 187 4.08 9.82 -2.05
N GLY A 188 2.92 9.96 -2.71
CA GLY A 188 2.84 10.04 -4.17
C GLY A 188 3.53 11.28 -4.73
N ALA A 189 3.39 12.45 -4.07
CA ALA A 189 4.09 13.67 -4.48
C ALA A 189 5.63 13.51 -4.46
N ILE A 190 6.18 12.76 -3.50
CA ILE A 190 7.61 12.40 -3.48
C ILE A 190 7.95 11.43 -4.61
N GLU A 191 7.13 10.40 -4.84
CA GLU A 191 7.38 9.43 -5.91
C GLU A 191 7.35 10.05 -7.30
N LEU A 192 6.49 11.04 -7.54
CA LEU A 192 6.43 11.76 -8.81
C LEU A 192 7.71 12.56 -9.12
N LEU A 193 8.56 12.85 -8.12
CA LEU A 193 9.87 13.49 -8.36
C LEU A 193 10.83 12.57 -9.10
N ALA A 194 10.72 11.25 -8.92
CA ALA A 194 11.54 10.28 -9.65
C ALA A 194 11.11 10.11 -11.12
N LYS A 195 9.93 10.61 -11.48
CA LYS A 195 9.39 10.58 -12.85
C LYS A 195 9.61 11.89 -13.62
N TYR A 196 10.07 12.93 -12.93
CA TYR A 196 10.45 14.23 -13.50
C TYR A 196 11.80 14.16 -14.20
#